data_AF-A0A972JRW2-F1
#
_entry.id   AF-A0A972JRW2-F1
#
_cell.length_a   1.000
_cell.length_b   1.000
_cell.length_c   1.000
_cell.angle_alpha   90.00
_cell.angle_beta   90.00
_cell.angle_gamma   90.00
#
_symmetry.space_group_name_H-M   'P 1'
#
loop_
_entity.id
_entity.type
_entity.pdbx_description
1 polymer ?
#
loop_
_entity_poly.entity_id
_entity_poly.type
_entity_poly.pdbx_seq_one_letter_code
_entity_poly.pdbx_strand_id
1 'polypeptide(L)'
;MKISIIICFVLLATVIFAVLILARGFTAEVARQEAMIRAALTPEARDPEEIPELMRRFAERSLAGQGGMPRAVRLTQEARMLQGENWSTMTARQHIAIAEPGFVWVADGAGWPLPLVRVIDRFTDGAGLLEVRLLGAIRVARFDGPEADIGEAMRYLVELPWAPDAILSNRSIIWRAIDANTVEAALPLSPPRLLCSFVSMMRATLWRSSPRAARMYRVVKRSFGRGAVCSRNMARSAGAVCRAPGKSVMSMTESMRRIFGGASRLLRC
;
A
#
# COMPACT_ATOMS: atom_id res chain seq x y z
N MET A 1 -33.30 -28.52 -29.27
CA MET A 1 -32.01 -27.88 -29.62
C MET A 1 -32.08 -26.34 -29.63
N LYS A 2 -33.00 -25.71 -30.37
CA LYS A 2 -33.11 -24.22 -30.42
C LYS A 2 -33.46 -23.57 -29.07
N ILE A 3 -34.41 -24.14 -28.31
CA ILE A 3 -34.83 -23.59 -27.00
C ILE A 3 -33.69 -23.63 -25.96
N SER A 4 -32.95 -24.74 -25.89
CA SER A 4 -31.80 -24.88 -24.98
C SER A 4 -30.71 -23.84 -25.26
N ILE A 5 -30.45 -23.55 -26.55
CA ILE A 5 -29.49 -22.52 -26.95
C ILE A 5 -29.95 -21.13 -26.47
N ILE A 6 -31.23 -20.78 -26.70
CA ILE A 6 -31.80 -19.50 -26.27
C ILE A 6 -31.70 -19.34 -24.74
N ILE A 7 -32.05 -20.39 -23.99
CA ILE A 7 -31.95 -20.39 -22.52
C ILE A 7 -30.50 -20.13 -22.09
N CYS A 8 -29.52 -20.83 -22.68
CA CYS A 8 -28.11 -20.61 -22.37
C CYS A 8 -27.66 -19.16 -22.65
N PHE A 9 -28.10 -18.56 -23.77
CA PHE A 9 -27.78 -17.16 -24.08
C PHE A 9 -28.37 -16.18 -23.08
N VAL A 10 -29.65 -16.36 -22.69
CA VAL A 10 -30.30 -15.49 -21.70
C VAL A 10 -29.63 -15.60 -20.34
N LEU A 11 -29.28 -16.81 -19.91
CA LEU A 11 -28.56 -17.03 -18.65
C LEU A 11 -27.19 -16.36 -18.68
N LEU A 12 -26.42 -16.54 -19.76
CA LEU A 12 -25.11 -15.92 -19.91
C LEU A 12 -25.21 -14.39 -19.91
N ALA A 13 -26.15 -13.81 -20.65
CA ALA A 13 -26.38 -12.36 -20.69
C ALA A 13 -26.76 -11.82 -19.30
N THR A 14 -27.60 -12.54 -18.56
CA THR A 14 -27.99 -12.17 -17.19
C THR A 14 -26.78 -12.18 -16.24
N VAL A 15 -25.93 -13.20 -16.32
CA VAL A 15 -24.70 -13.30 -15.51
C VAL A 15 -23.74 -12.16 -15.86
N ILE A 16 -23.51 -11.88 -17.15
CA ILE A 16 -22.65 -10.78 -17.60
C ILE A 16 -23.20 -9.44 -17.09
N PHE A 17 -24.50 -9.22 -17.21
CA PHE A 17 -25.14 -7.99 -16.74
C PHE A 17 -24.98 -7.80 -15.22
N ALA A 18 -25.19 -8.87 -14.44
CA ALA A 18 -24.97 -8.86 -13.00
C ALA A 18 -23.51 -8.53 -12.63
N VAL A 19 -22.54 -9.16 -13.30
CA VAL A 19 -21.10 -8.89 -13.09
C VAL A 19 -20.77 -7.42 -13.39
N LEU A 20 -21.30 -6.87 -14.49
CA LEU A 20 -21.08 -5.47 -14.86
C LEU A 20 -21.68 -4.49 -13.85
N ILE A 21 -22.87 -4.77 -13.31
CA ILE A 21 -23.47 -3.95 -12.25
C ILE A 21 -22.61 -3.97 -10.99
N LEU A 22 -22.21 -5.16 -10.54
CA LEU A 22 -21.38 -5.32 -9.35
C LEU A 22 -20.00 -4.64 -9.51
N ALA A 23 -19.36 -4.79 -10.68
CA ALA A 23 -18.10 -4.14 -11.00
C ALA A 23 -18.23 -2.61 -11.03
N ARG A 24 -19.32 -2.07 -11.59
CA ARG A 24 -19.60 -0.63 -11.59
C ARG A 24 -19.82 -0.09 -10.18
N GLY A 25 -20.63 -0.78 -9.36
CA GLY A 25 -20.85 -0.40 -7.97
C GLY A 25 -19.56 -0.34 -7.16
N PHE A 26 -18.69 -1.35 -7.33
CA PHE A 26 -17.38 -1.33 -6.67
C PHE A 26 -16.45 -0.24 -7.20
N THR A 27 -16.46 0.04 -8.51
CA THR A 27 -15.70 1.14 -9.10
C THR A 27 -16.15 2.49 -8.53
N ALA A 28 -17.45 2.69 -8.36
CA ALA A 28 -18.00 3.88 -7.73
C ALA A 28 -17.56 4.00 -6.26
N GLU A 29 -17.56 2.89 -5.51
CA GLU A 29 -17.03 2.87 -4.14
C GLU A 29 -15.57 3.30 -4.07
N VAL A 30 -14.71 2.72 -4.92
CA VAL A 30 -13.29 3.09 -5.01
C VAL A 30 -13.14 4.59 -5.31
N ALA A 31 -13.91 5.12 -6.26
CA ALA A 31 -13.86 6.53 -6.62
C ALA A 31 -14.29 7.45 -5.45
N ARG A 32 -15.27 7.03 -4.64
CA ARG A 32 -15.67 7.77 -3.43
C ARG A 32 -14.55 7.82 -2.41
N GLN A 33 -13.90 6.69 -2.12
CA GLN A 33 -12.79 6.61 -1.18
C GLN A 33 -11.61 7.50 -1.60
N GLU A 34 -11.30 7.55 -2.90
CA GLU A 34 -10.26 8.46 -3.41
C GLU A 34 -10.68 9.93 -3.38
N ALA A 35 -11.95 10.22 -3.63
CA ALA A 35 -12.48 11.57 -3.52
C ALA A 35 -12.37 12.09 -2.08
N MET A 36 -12.61 11.24 -1.07
CA MET A 36 -12.42 11.58 0.34
C MET A 36 -10.99 12.04 0.63
N ILE A 37 -9.98 11.26 0.23
CA ILE A 37 -8.56 11.65 0.41
C ILE A 37 -8.22 12.93 -0.34
N ARG A 38 -8.76 13.13 -1.55
CA ARG A 38 -8.52 14.36 -2.33
C ARG A 38 -9.17 15.59 -1.72
N ALA A 39 -10.28 15.40 -1.02
CA ALA A 39 -11.01 16.42 -0.30
C ALA A 39 -10.53 16.59 1.16
N ALA A 40 -9.40 15.96 1.52
CA ALA A 40 -8.79 16.05 2.83
C ALA A 40 -8.60 17.50 3.30
N LEU A 41 -8.37 17.63 4.61
CA LEU A 41 -8.15 18.90 5.26
C LEU A 41 -7.04 19.72 4.57
N THR A 42 -7.20 21.04 4.59
CA THR A 42 -6.15 21.95 4.11
C THR A 42 -4.95 21.83 5.05
N PRO A 43 -3.74 21.52 4.54
CA PRO A 43 -2.56 21.44 5.39
C PRO A 43 -2.19 22.80 5.96
N GLU A 44 -1.93 22.82 7.26
CA GLU A 44 -1.31 23.94 7.96
C GLU A 44 0.02 23.48 8.54
N ALA A 45 1.02 24.36 8.54
CA ALA A 45 2.31 24.03 9.12
C ALA A 45 2.14 23.86 10.64
N ARG A 46 2.71 22.80 11.21
CA ARG A 46 2.83 22.69 12.66
C ARG A 46 4.07 23.43 13.15
N ASP A 47 4.12 23.65 14.45
CA ASP A 47 5.30 24.21 15.09
C ASP A 47 6.51 23.28 14.80
N PRO A 48 7.60 23.79 14.21
CA PRO A 48 8.81 23.02 13.99
C PRO A 48 9.32 22.30 15.25
N GLU A 49 9.12 22.87 16.46
CA GLU A 49 9.56 22.28 17.73
C GLU A 49 8.82 20.98 18.09
N GLU A 50 7.61 20.77 17.57
CA GLU A 50 6.86 19.51 17.70
C GLU A 50 7.42 18.37 16.80
N ILE A 51 8.40 18.69 15.96
CA ILE A 51 9.02 17.77 15.00
C ILE A 51 10.45 17.46 15.43
N PRO A 52 10.82 16.18 15.60
CA PRO A 52 12.21 15.81 15.76
C PRO A 52 13.05 16.36 14.62
N GLU A 53 14.14 17.00 14.97
CA GLU A 53 15.06 17.69 14.05
C GLU A 53 15.51 16.79 12.87
N LEU A 54 15.70 15.49 13.09
CA LEU A 54 15.99 14.52 12.03
C LEU A 54 14.91 14.51 10.93
N MET A 55 13.64 14.53 11.33
CA MET A 55 12.49 14.46 10.43
C MET A 55 12.21 15.80 9.77
N ARG A 56 12.41 16.92 10.49
CA ARG A 56 12.35 18.27 9.92
C ARG A 56 13.33 18.41 8.76
N ARG A 57 14.61 18.08 9.01
CA ARG A 57 15.64 18.11 7.96
C ARG A 57 15.37 17.15 6.80
N PHE A 58 14.78 15.99 7.07
CA PHE A 58 14.39 15.08 6.00
C PHE A 58 13.32 15.72 5.12
N ALA A 59 12.26 16.27 5.72
CA ALA A 59 11.17 16.90 4.98
C ALA A 59 11.67 18.11 4.15
N GLU A 60 12.51 18.96 4.73
CA GLU A 60 13.13 20.10 4.04
C GLU A 60 13.99 19.67 2.84
N ARG A 61 14.84 18.65 3.00
CA ARG A 61 15.62 18.08 1.89
C ARG A 61 14.75 17.44 0.82
N SER A 62 13.56 16.97 1.18
CA SER A 62 12.55 16.45 0.27
C SER A 62 11.67 17.55 -0.34
N LEU A 63 12.01 18.83 -0.14
CA LEU A 63 11.30 20.01 -0.65
C LEU A 63 9.89 20.20 -0.07
N ALA A 64 9.59 19.56 1.07
CA ALA A 64 8.31 19.74 1.74
C ALA A 64 8.08 21.21 2.12
N GLY A 65 6.84 21.68 1.98
CA GLY A 65 6.45 23.07 2.21
C GLY A 65 6.88 24.06 1.13
N GLN A 66 7.77 23.68 0.21
CA GLN A 66 8.18 24.57 -0.88
C GLN A 66 7.09 24.65 -1.96
N GLY A 67 6.61 25.85 -2.23
CA GLY A 67 5.52 26.06 -3.20
C GLY A 67 4.12 25.79 -2.65
N GLY A 68 3.99 25.64 -1.32
CA GLY A 68 2.75 25.34 -0.62
C GLY A 68 2.50 23.85 -0.45
N MET A 69 1.71 23.49 0.57
CA MET A 69 1.41 22.10 0.89
C MET A 69 0.11 21.63 0.20
N PRO A 70 0.16 20.58 -0.63
CA PRO A 70 -1.05 20.05 -1.27
C PRO A 70 -1.90 19.29 -0.25
N ARG A 71 -3.23 19.23 -0.44
CA ARG A 71 -4.12 18.41 0.41
C ARG A 71 -3.78 16.92 0.36
N ALA A 72 -3.37 16.44 -0.81
CA ALA A 72 -3.01 15.06 -1.04
C ALA A 72 -1.95 14.92 -2.13
N VAL A 73 -1.11 13.89 -2.02
CA VAL A 73 -0.17 13.46 -3.06
C VAL A 73 -0.81 12.35 -3.88
N ARG A 74 -0.60 12.37 -5.21
CA ARG A 74 -1.03 11.31 -6.12
C ARG A 74 0.19 10.59 -6.70
N LEU A 75 0.22 9.27 -6.59
CA LEU A 75 1.22 8.42 -7.22
C LEU A 75 0.58 7.53 -8.27
N THR A 76 1.32 7.22 -9.33
CA THR A 76 0.97 6.19 -10.31
C THR A 76 2.13 5.22 -10.43
N GLN A 77 1.83 3.93 -10.51
CA GLN A 77 2.81 2.86 -10.49
C GLN A 77 2.51 1.86 -11.60
N GLU A 78 3.56 1.38 -12.24
CA GLU A 78 3.52 0.19 -13.06
C GLU A 78 4.31 -0.90 -12.35
N ALA A 79 3.66 -2.04 -12.13
CA ALA A 79 4.21 -3.16 -11.41
C ALA A 79 4.14 -4.43 -12.26
N ARG A 80 5.06 -5.35 -11.98
CA ARG A 80 4.97 -6.73 -12.42
C ARG A 80 4.92 -7.62 -11.19
N MET A 81 3.94 -8.50 -11.13
CA MET A 81 3.77 -9.46 -10.04
C MET A 81 3.99 -10.87 -10.57
N LEU A 82 4.85 -11.61 -9.89
CA LEU A 82 5.08 -13.02 -10.18
C LEU A 82 3.98 -13.84 -9.49
N GLN A 83 3.18 -14.55 -10.28
CA GLN A 83 2.13 -15.46 -9.84
C GLN A 83 2.53 -16.88 -10.23
N GLY A 84 3.04 -17.65 -9.27
CA GLY A 84 3.70 -18.92 -9.57
C GLY A 84 4.94 -18.66 -10.42
N GLU A 85 4.91 -19.08 -11.69
CA GLU A 85 5.98 -18.87 -12.67
C GLU A 85 5.68 -17.75 -13.67
N ASN A 86 4.45 -17.21 -13.67
CA ASN A 86 4.00 -16.24 -14.66
C ASN A 86 4.12 -14.80 -14.15
N TRP A 87 4.75 -13.94 -14.95
CA TRP A 87 4.73 -12.51 -14.71
C TRP A 87 3.43 -11.90 -15.25
N SER A 88 2.70 -11.21 -14.37
CA SER A 88 1.53 -10.42 -14.73
C SER A 88 1.83 -8.93 -14.54
N THR A 89 1.32 -8.09 -15.44
CA THR A 89 1.41 -6.64 -15.28
C THR A 89 0.23 -6.11 -14.47
N MET A 90 0.50 -5.05 -13.72
CA MET A 90 -0.49 -4.36 -12.91
C MET A 90 -0.20 -2.87 -12.95
N THR A 91 -1.24 -2.06 -13.08
CA THR A 91 -1.15 -0.62 -12.85
C THR A 91 -1.73 -0.31 -11.49
N ALA A 92 -1.13 0.64 -10.78
CA ALA A 92 -1.66 1.10 -9.51
C ALA A 92 -1.65 2.62 -9.44
N ARG A 93 -2.57 3.15 -8.67
CA ARG A 93 -2.68 4.56 -8.36
C ARG A 93 -2.90 4.72 -6.88
N GLN A 94 -2.31 5.77 -6.33
CA GLN A 94 -2.36 6.04 -4.92
C GLN A 94 -2.66 7.50 -4.64
N HIS A 95 -3.47 7.74 -3.62
CA HIS A 95 -3.69 9.05 -3.02
C HIS A 95 -3.28 8.98 -1.54
N ILE A 96 -2.50 9.94 -1.05
CA ILE A 96 -2.06 10.02 0.35
C ILE A 96 -2.44 11.40 0.87
N ALA A 97 -3.18 11.46 1.99
CA ALA A 97 -3.55 12.72 2.64
C ALA A 97 -2.36 13.32 3.41
N ILE A 98 -2.27 14.65 3.38
CA ILE A 98 -1.16 15.41 3.99
C ILE A 98 -1.51 15.90 5.40
N ALA A 99 -2.67 16.52 5.59
CA ALA A 99 -3.03 17.15 6.85
C ALA A 99 -3.52 16.14 7.92
N GLU A 100 -3.94 14.96 7.48
CA GLU A 100 -4.52 13.91 8.33
C GLU A 100 -4.08 12.51 7.87
N PRO A 101 -4.10 11.50 8.74
CA PRO A 101 -3.73 10.14 8.38
C PRO A 101 -4.72 9.55 7.37
N GLY A 102 -4.22 9.12 6.22
CA GLY A 102 -5.02 8.34 5.31
C GLY A 102 -4.42 8.14 3.93
N PHE A 103 -4.78 7.02 3.30
CA PHE A 103 -4.45 6.77 1.91
C PHE A 103 -5.48 5.88 1.19
N VAL A 104 -5.60 6.19 -0.10
CA VAL A 104 -6.22 5.54 -1.25
C VAL A 104 -5.32 4.70 -2.14
N TRP A 105 -5.09 3.39 -2.00
CA TRP A 105 -4.32 2.62 -2.99
C TRP A 105 -5.21 1.68 -3.79
N VAL A 106 -5.12 1.74 -5.12
CA VAL A 106 -5.91 0.92 -6.03
C VAL A 106 -4.99 0.32 -7.09
N ALA A 107 -5.12 -0.98 -7.33
CA ALA A 107 -4.39 -1.65 -8.38
C ALA A 107 -5.26 -2.54 -9.25
N ASP A 108 -5.00 -2.48 -10.55
CA ASP A 108 -5.70 -3.18 -11.60
C ASP A 108 -4.72 -4.10 -12.33
N GLY A 109 -4.99 -5.41 -12.24
CA GLY A 109 -4.32 -6.42 -13.04
C GLY A 109 -4.78 -6.39 -14.49
N ALA A 110 -3.92 -6.86 -15.40
CA ALA A 110 -4.22 -6.92 -16.83
C ALA A 110 -5.58 -7.61 -17.12
N GLY A 111 -6.44 -6.95 -17.90
CA GLY A 111 -7.73 -7.46 -18.34
C GLY A 111 -8.51 -6.45 -19.17
N TRP A 112 -9.32 -6.93 -20.12
CA TRP A 112 -10.22 -6.12 -20.93
C TRP A 112 -11.53 -6.89 -21.19
N PRO A 113 -12.72 -6.28 -21.05
CA PRO A 113 -12.99 -4.87 -20.70
C PRO A 113 -12.96 -4.57 -19.18
N LEU A 114 -12.82 -5.60 -18.33
CA LEU A 114 -12.67 -5.46 -16.88
C LEU A 114 -11.28 -5.94 -16.44
N PRO A 115 -10.69 -5.34 -15.38
CA PRO A 115 -9.44 -5.85 -14.82
C PRO A 115 -9.67 -7.26 -14.31
N LEU A 116 -8.77 -8.20 -14.62
CA LEU A 116 -8.92 -9.58 -14.13
C LEU A 116 -8.97 -9.61 -12.61
N VAL A 117 -8.10 -8.82 -11.97
CA VAL A 117 -8.07 -8.61 -10.53
C VAL A 117 -8.02 -7.12 -10.26
N ARG A 118 -8.85 -6.66 -9.33
CA ARG A 118 -8.77 -5.32 -8.74
C ARG A 118 -8.50 -5.44 -7.25
N VAL A 119 -7.53 -4.67 -6.76
CA VAL A 119 -7.19 -4.57 -5.35
C VAL A 119 -7.45 -3.14 -4.90
N ILE A 120 -8.14 -2.98 -3.77
CA ILE A 120 -8.16 -1.73 -3.00
C ILE A 120 -7.46 -2.00 -1.68
N ASP A 121 -6.57 -1.09 -1.31
CA ASP A 121 -5.96 -1.02 0.00
C ASP A 121 -6.10 0.42 0.51
N ARG A 122 -6.67 0.60 1.70
CA ARG A 122 -6.95 1.93 2.24
C ARG A 122 -6.78 2.01 3.74
N PHE A 123 -6.42 3.20 4.19
CA PHE A 123 -6.60 3.67 5.55
C PHE A 123 -7.38 4.98 5.48
N THR A 124 -8.62 4.98 5.94
CA THR A 124 -9.50 6.18 5.95
C THR A 124 -10.30 6.20 7.24
N ASP A 125 -10.43 7.38 7.85
CA ASP A 125 -11.17 7.58 9.11
C ASP A 125 -10.76 6.61 10.24
N GLY A 126 -9.46 6.30 10.31
CA GLY A 126 -8.91 5.36 11.30
C GLY A 126 -9.16 3.88 11.01
N ALA A 127 -9.79 3.54 9.88
CA ALA A 127 -10.12 2.17 9.52
C ALA A 127 -9.31 1.68 8.30
N GLY A 128 -8.66 0.52 8.46
CA GLY A 128 -7.94 -0.21 7.43
C GLY A 128 -8.85 -1.14 6.63
N LEU A 129 -8.60 -1.26 5.33
CA LEU A 129 -9.25 -2.24 4.46
C LEU A 129 -8.32 -2.63 3.33
N LEU A 130 -8.08 -3.94 3.20
CA LEU A 130 -7.53 -4.56 2.00
C LEU A 130 -8.60 -5.49 1.39
N GLU A 131 -9.03 -5.22 0.14
CA GLU A 131 -10.03 -6.04 -0.56
C GLU A 131 -9.57 -6.37 -1.99
N VAL A 132 -9.66 -7.64 -2.35
CA VAL A 132 -9.31 -8.18 -3.67
C VAL A 132 -10.58 -8.69 -4.34
N ARG A 133 -10.85 -8.23 -5.56
CA ARG A 133 -11.98 -8.67 -6.37
C ARG A 133 -11.56 -9.18 -7.73
N LEU A 134 -12.17 -10.29 -8.16
CA LEU A 134 -12.08 -10.80 -9.53
C LEU A 134 -13.05 -10.01 -10.42
N LEU A 135 -12.60 -9.59 -11.60
CA LEU A 135 -13.36 -8.75 -12.55
C LEU A 135 -13.88 -7.44 -11.93
N GLY A 136 -13.31 -7.01 -10.80
CA GLY A 136 -13.85 -5.90 -10.00
C GLY A 136 -15.21 -6.17 -9.34
N ALA A 137 -15.78 -7.37 -9.47
CA ALA A 137 -17.13 -7.69 -9.01
C ALA A 137 -17.13 -8.70 -7.84
N ILE A 138 -16.48 -9.84 -8.02
CA ILE A 138 -16.57 -10.98 -7.11
C ILE A 138 -15.46 -10.87 -6.08
N ARG A 139 -15.82 -10.72 -4.80
CA ARG A 139 -14.85 -10.65 -3.69
C ARG A 139 -14.13 -11.99 -3.53
N VAL A 140 -12.80 -11.95 -3.59
CA VAL A 140 -11.91 -13.11 -3.41
C VAL A 140 -11.24 -13.08 -2.05
N ALA A 141 -10.86 -11.89 -1.58
CA ALA A 141 -10.28 -11.70 -0.27
C ALA A 141 -10.71 -10.35 0.30
N ARG A 142 -10.85 -10.29 1.62
CA ARG A 142 -11.09 -9.06 2.36
C ARG A 142 -10.44 -9.18 3.73
N PHE A 143 -9.74 -8.13 4.13
CA PHE A 143 -9.10 -7.98 5.42
C PHE A 143 -9.46 -6.60 5.96
N ASP A 144 -10.19 -6.58 7.06
CA ASP A 144 -10.66 -5.40 7.79
C ASP A 144 -10.72 -5.72 9.29
N GLY A 145 -10.96 -4.69 10.11
CA GLY A 145 -11.00 -4.80 11.57
C GLY A 145 -9.68 -4.37 12.22
N PRO A 146 -9.56 -4.55 13.55
CA PRO A 146 -8.48 -3.92 14.34
C PRO A 146 -7.06 -4.24 13.87
N GLU A 147 -6.81 -5.47 13.41
CA GLU A 147 -5.50 -5.86 12.88
C GLU A 147 -5.19 -5.17 11.54
N ALA A 148 -6.21 -4.97 10.69
CA ALA A 148 -6.09 -4.21 9.45
C ALA A 148 -5.88 -2.73 9.74
N ASP A 149 -6.57 -2.17 10.74
CA ASP A 149 -6.41 -0.77 11.15
C ASP A 149 -4.95 -0.50 11.57
N ILE A 150 -4.34 -1.41 12.34
CA ILE A 150 -2.92 -1.33 12.71
C ILE A 150 -2.03 -1.44 11.47
N GLY A 151 -2.26 -2.45 10.62
CA GLY A 151 -1.43 -2.71 9.44
C GLY A 151 -1.42 -1.54 8.47
N GLU A 152 -2.58 -0.95 8.19
CA GLU A 152 -2.68 0.17 7.26
C GLU A 152 -2.26 1.50 7.88
N ALA A 153 -2.40 1.68 9.20
CA ALA A 153 -1.76 2.80 9.90
C ALA A 153 -0.23 2.72 9.82
N MET A 154 0.36 1.53 10.01
CA MET A 154 1.81 1.30 9.81
C MET A 154 2.22 1.63 8.38
N ARG A 155 1.43 1.20 7.40
CA ARG A 155 1.69 1.49 5.99
C ARG A 155 1.68 3.00 5.72
N TYR A 156 0.71 3.73 6.23
CA TYR A 156 0.68 5.20 6.12
C TYR A 156 1.98 5.84 6.65
N LEU A 157 2.44 5.45 7.85
CA LEU A 157 3.67 5.97 8.45
C LEU A 157 4.92 5.63 7.62
N VAL A 158 5.00 4.42 7.07
CA VAL A 158 6.11 4.00 6.20
C VAL A 158 6.13 4.75 4.86
N GLU A 159 5.00 5.29 4.44
CA GLU A 159 4.87 5.99 3.17
C GLU A 159 5.11 7.51 3.24
N LEU A 160 5.32 8.07 4.43
CA LEU A 160 5.68 9.49 4.61
C LEU A 160 6.85 9.97 3.72
N PRO A 161 7.88 9.16 3.39
CA PRO A 161 8.90 9.56 2.41
C PRO A 161 8.36 9.91 1.02
N TRP A 162 7.19 9.38 0.63
CA TRP A 162 6.50 9.69 -0.62
C TRP A 162 5.55 10.90 -0.50
N ALA A 163 5.30 11.38 0.71
CA ALA A 163 4.42 12.49 1.03
C ALA A 163 5.05 13.35 2.17
N PRO A 164 6.23 13.96 1.94
CA PRO A 164 7.03 14.56 3.00
C PRO A 164 6.36 15.78 3.65
N ASP A 165 5.42 16.45 2.96
CA ASP A 165 4.59 17.52 3.53
C ASP A 165 3.77 17.05 4.75
N ALA A 166 3.39 15.77 4.80
CA ALA A 166 2.67 15.22 5.94
C ALA A 166 3.51 15.24 7.22
N ILE A 167 4.84 15.19 7.11
CA ILE A 167 5.75 15.33 8.26
C ILE A 167 5.65 16.74 8.84
N LEU A 168 5.44 17.76 8.01
CA LEU A 168 5.39 19.17 8.43
C LEU A 168 3.98 19.64 8.84
N SER A 169 2.93 18.90 8.46
CA SER A 169 1.55 19.35 8.65
C SER A 169 0.68 18.42 9.50
N ASN A 170 0.88 17.10 9.43
CA ASN A 170 -0.04 16.16 10.08
C ASN A 170 0.16 16.15 11.60
N ARG A 171 -0.78 16.76 12.33
CA ARG A 171 -0.79 16.84 13.79
C ARG A 171 -1.20 15.53 14.48
N SER A 172 -1.76 14.57 13.75
CA SER A 172 -2.13 13.28 14.32
C SER A 172 -0.92 12.35 14.51
N ILE A 173 0.20 12.64 13.85
CA ILE A 173 1.42 11.86 14.00
C ILE A 173 2.15 12.34 15.26
N ILE A 174 2.24 11.44 16.23
CA ILE A 174 2.99 11.65 17.46
C ILE A 174 4.45 11.27 17.19
N TRP A 175 5.36 12.20 17.45
CA TRP A 175 6.78 11.98 17.23
C TRP A 175 7.54 11.86 18.54
N ARG A 176 8.49 10.92 18.59
CA ARG A 176 9.44 10.77 19.69
C ARG A 176 10.85 10.59 19.15
N ALA A 177 11.74 11.53 19.46
CA ALA A 177 13.16 11.34 19.21
C ALA A 177 13.70 10.28 20.18
N ILE A 178 14.33 9.22 19.65
CA ILE A 178 14.99 8.18 20.46
C ILE A 178 16.46 8.54 20.62
N ASP A 179 17.14 8.88 19.52
CA ASP A 179 18.51 9.37 19.49
C ASP A 179 18.73 10.25 18.24
N ALA A 180 19.99 10.67 17.97
CA ALA A 180 20.32 11.57 16.87
C ALA A 180 19.95 11.04 15.46
N ASN A 181 19.83 9.72 15.29
CA ASN A 181 19.58 9.05 14.02
C ASN A 181 18.32 8.16 14.04
N THR A 182 17.63 8.12 15.17
CA THR A 182 16.49 7.24 15.40
C THR A 182 15.28 8.05 15.88
N VAL A 183 14.17 7.91 15.18
CA VAL A 183 12.91 8.54 15.52
C VAL A 183 11.79 7.52 15.48
N GLU A 184 10.85 7.70 16.38
CA GLU A 184 9.60 6.97 16.42
C GLU A 184 8.45 7.87 15.97
N ALA A 185 7.64 7.36 15.04
CA ALA A 185 6.37 7.95 14.65
C ALA A 185 5.24 7.05 15.15
N ALA A 186 4.18 7.63 15.71
CA ALA A 186 3.01 6.91 16.15
C ALA A 186 1.69 7.53 15.73
N LEU A 187 0.68 6.68 15.53
CA LEU A 187 -0.71 7.09 15.33
C LEU A 187 -1.59 6.51 16.44
N PRO A 188 -2.47 7.32 17.05
CA PRO A 188 -3.52 6.81 17.92
C PRO A 188 -4.62 6.17 17.07
N LEU A 189 -4.96 4.92 17.37
CA LEU A 189 -6.07 4.20 16.74
C LEU A 189 -7.21 3.98 17.73
N SER A 190 -8.42 3.74 17.23
CA SER A 190 -9.58 3.38 18.04
C SER A 190 -9.80 1.86 18.05
N PRO A 191 -10.06 1.23 19.22
CA PRO A 191 -10.09 1.84 20.55
C PRO A 191 -8.69 2.30 21.02
N PRO A 192 -8.60 3.33 21.90
CA PRO A 192 -7.42 4.20 22.15
C PRO A 192 -6.15 3.52 22.72
N ARG A 193 -6.04 2.19 22.68
CA ARG A 193 -4.93 1.42 23.25
C ARG A 193 -3.87 0.98 22.24
N LEU A 194 -4.05 1.31 20.96
CA LEU A 194 -3.14 0.90 19.91
C LEU A 194 -2.31 2.11 19.44
N LEU A 195 -1.08 2.18 19.94
CA LEU A 195 -0.03 3.02 19.38
C LEU A 195 0.75 2.19 18.37
N CYS A 196 0.56 2.51 17.10
CA CYS A 196 1.35 1.93 16.04
C CYS A 196 2.68 2.70 15.95
N SER A 197 3.80 2.14 16.41
CA SER A 197 5.09 2.82 16.36
C SER A 197 5.97 2.34 15.19
N PHE A 198 6.50 3.30 14.43
CA PHE A 198 7.51 3.06 13.41
C PHE A 198 8.83 3.68 13.82
N VAL A 199 9.86 2.85 14.00
CA VAL A 199 11.23 3.30 14.31
C VAL A 199 12.04 3.36 13.03
N SER A 200 12.33 4.57 12.55
CA SER A 200 13.24 4.78 11.43
C SER A 200 14.66 4.98 11.94
N MET A 201 15.58 4.11 11.51
CA MET A 201 17.01 4.41 11.55
C MET A 201 17.38 4.98 10.17
N MET A 202 17.46 6.31 10.05
CA MET A 202 17.91 6.95 8.81
C MET A 202 19.43 6.84 8.66
N ARG A 203 19.96 5.62 8.58
CA ARG A 203 21.16 5.40 7.75
C ARG A 203 20.64 5.10 6.35
N ALA A 204 21.09 5.88 5.37
CA ALA A 204 20.89 5.63 3.94
C ALA A 204 21.63 4.36 3.49
N THR A 205 21.33 3.21 4.13
CA THR A 205 21.83 1.90 3.75
C THR A 205 20.68 1.17 3.09
N LEU A 206 20.77 1.13 1.76
CA LEU A 206 20.06 0.24 0.87
C LEU A 206 19.59 -1.04 1.58
N TRP A 207 18.28 -1.25 1.63
CA TRP A 207 17.62 -2.43 2.17
C TRP A 207 18.28 -3.71 1.62
N ARG A 208 19.06 -4.40 2.46
CA ARG A 208 19.59 -5.74 2.15
C ARG A 208 18.88 -6.74 3.03
N SER A 209 17.65 -7.08 2.66
CA SER A 209 17.02 -8.31 3.12
C SER A 209 17.89 -9.51 2.72
N SER A 210 17.89 -10.55 3.55
CA SER A 210 18.58 -11.83 3.32
C SER A 210 18.49 -12.35 1.86
N PRO A 211 19.45 -13.17 1.37
CA PRO A 211 19.47 -13.67 -0.01
C PRO A 211 18.21 -14.44 -0.45
N ARG A 212 17.32 -14.82 0.47
CA ARG A 212 16.05 -15.51 0.17
C ARG A 212 14.87 -14.58 -0.13
N ALA A 213 14.95 -13.29 0.19
CA ALA A 213 13.89 -12.31 -0.08
C ALA A 213 14.17 -11.37 -1.25
N ALA A 214 15.39 -11.41 -1.82
CA ALA A 214 15.81 -10.53 -2.93
C ALA A 214 15.26 -10.92 -4.32
N ARG A 215 14.20 -11.73 -4.38
CA ARG A 215 13.65 -12.26 -5.64
C ARG A 215 12.13 -12.13 -5.67
N MET A 216 11.55 -10.94 -5.42
CA MET A 216 10.11 -10.81 -5.64
C MET A 216 9.52 -9.44 -5.99
N TYR A 217 10.23 -8.30 -5.85
CA TYR A 217 9.64 -7.01 -6.23
C TYR A 217 10.65 -6.09 -6.89
N ARG A 218 10.55 -5.93 -8.23
CA ARG A 218 11.11 -4.78 -8.94
C ARG A 218 9.97 -3.82 -9.22
N VAL A 219 9.70 -2.92 -8.26
CA VAL A 219 8.79 -1.80 -8.44
C VAL A 219 9.56 -0.69 -9.15
N VAL A 220 9.20 -0.39 -10.40
CA VAL A 220 9.71 0.80 -11.10
C VAL A 220 8.70 1.92 -10.87
N LYS A 221 8.83 2.65 -9.77
CA LYS A 221 8.09 3.91 -9.55
C LYS A 221 8.75 4.98 -10.42
N ARG A 222 8.14 5.37 -11.54
CA ARG A 222 8.58 6.54 -12.32
C ARG A 222 7.90 7.79 -11.76
N SER A 223 8.67 8.65 -11.11
CA SER A 223 8.31 10.06 -10.92
C SER A 223 8.58 10.81 -12.22
N PHE A 224 7.57 11.44 -12.82
CA PHE A 224 7.82 12.47 -13.83
C PHE A 224 8.16 13.78 -13.09
N GLY A 225 9.44 14.13 -13.10
CA GLY A 225 10.01 15.36 -12.54
C GLY A 225 11.50 15.39 -12.85
N ARG A 226 11.96 16.43 -13.54
CA ARG A 226 13.25 16.50 -14.27
C ARG A 226 14.48 16.53 -13.35
N GLY A 227 15.52 15.78 -13.76
CA GLY A 227 16.94 16.19 -13.69
C GLY A 227 17.72 15.89 -12.41
N ALA A 228 18.62 14.90 -12.46
CA ALA A 228 20.06 14.99 -12.09
C ALA A 228 20.69 13.59 -11.92
N VAL A 229 22.01 13.53 -12.08
CA VAL A 229 22.85 12.40 -12.50
C VAL A 229 23.90 12.04 -11.44
N CYS A 230 24.33 10.75 -11.42
CA CYS A 230 25.60 10.19 -10.87
C CYS A 230 25.80 10.14 -9.34
N SER A 231 26.60 9.25 -8.72
CA SER A 231 27.62 8.26 -9.16
C SER A 231 27.84 7.15 -8.09
N ARG A 232 28.79 6.23 -8.34
CA ARG A 232 29.05 4.90 -7.73
C ARG A 232 29.96 4.88 -6.48
N ASN A 233 29.94 3.69 -5.83
CA ASN A 233 30.91 3.07 -4.90
C ASN A 233 30.85 3.54 -3.44
N MET A 234 30.94 2.71 -2.40
CA MET A 234 31.85 1.59 -2.14
C MET A 234 31.29 0.64 -1.05
N ALA A 235 31.75 -0.60 -1.05
CA ALA A 235 31.35 -1.69 -0.14
C ALA A 235 32.45 -2.03 0.90
N ARG A 236 32.07 -2.87 1.89
CA ARG A 236 32.82 -3.51 3.02
C ARG A 236 32.52 -2.83 4.37
N SER A 237 32.26 -3.48 5.51
CA SER A 237 32.46 -4.85 6.04
C SER A 237 31.52 -5.03 7.26
N ALA A 238 30.70 -6.09 7.33
CA ALA A 238 30.86 -7.31 8.14
C ALA A 238 30.55 -7.21 9.66
N GLY A 239 29.60 -8.05 10.12
CA GLY A 239 29.67 -8.78 11.39
C GLY A 239 28.71 -8.39 12.53
N ALA A 240 27.61 -9.13 12.68
CA ALA A 240 27.18 -9.75 13.95
C ALA A 240 25.83 -10.46 13.80
N VAL A 241 25.77 -11.72 14.24
CA VAL A 241 24.59 -12.59 14.31
C VAL A 241 24.14 -12.65 15.76
N CYS A 242 22.85 -12.43 16.01
CA CYS A 242 22.18 -12.88 17.24
C CYS A 242 20.84 -13.51 16.88
N ARG A 243 20.58 -14.71 17.42
CA ARG A 243 19.39 -15.54 17.22
C ARG A 243 18.75 -15.78 18.59
N ALA A 244 17.44 -15.61 18.71
CA ALA A 244 16.63 -16.06 19.84
C ALA A 244 15.15 -16.21 19.38
N PRO A 245 14.25 -16.89 20.11
CA PRO A 245 13.66 -18.14 19.65
C PRO A 245 12.14 -18.10 19.39
N GLY A 246 11.70 -19.07 18.60
CA GLY A 246 10.37 -19.69 18.56
C GLY A 246 9.17 -18.93 19.10
N LYS A 247 8.47 -18.21 18.21
CA LYS A 247 7.00 -18.15 18.19
C LYS A 247 6.55 -18.25 16.74
N SER A 248 5.69 -19.23 16.46
CA SER A 248 5.13 -19.50 15.13
C SER A 248 4.26 -18.33 14.69
N VAL A 249 4.83 -17.38 13.97
CA VAL A 249 4.09 -16.39 13.20
C VAL A 249 3.67 -17.07 11.90
N MET A 250 2.36 -17.34 11.77
CA MET A 250 1.79 -17.81 10.51
C MET A 250 1.98 -16.70 9.47
N SER A 251 2.94 -16.91 8.57
CA SER A 251 3.29 -15.96 7.52
C SER A 251 2.13 -15.79 6.54
N MET A 252 1.91 -14.57 6.05
CA MET A 252 1.00 -14.22 4.95
C MET A 252 1.12 -15.17 3.73
N THR A 253 2.29 -15.78 3.54
CA THR A 253 2.53 -16.81 2.52
C THR A 253 1.74 -18.11 2.72
N GLU A 254 1.40 -18.48 3.96
CA GLU A 254 0.61 -19.68 4.31
C GLU A 254 -0.86 -19.52 3.87
N SER A 255 -1.43 -18.33 4.11
CA SER A 255 -2.78 -17.97 3.65
C SER A 255 -2.87 -17.89 2.12
N MET A 256 -1.86 -17.31 1.46
CA MET A 256 -1.79 -17.28 -0.01
C MET A 256 -1.62 -18.68 -0.61
N ARG A 257 -0.86 -19.59 0.03
CA ARG A 257 -0.74 -20.98 -0.42
C ARG A 257 -2.04 -21.77 -0.32
N ARG A 258 -2.87 -21.51 0.70
CA ARG A 258 -4.19 -22.15 0.82
C ARG A 258 -5.19 -21.65 -0.22
N ILE A 259 -5.13 -20.38 -0.59
CA ILE A 259 -6.06 -19.78 -1.57
C ILE A 259 -5.70 -20.18 -3.01
N PHE A 260 -4.40 -20.32 -3.34
CA PHE A 260 -3.95 -20.61 -4.71
C PHE A 260 -3.37 -22.02 -4.95
N GLY A 261 -3.17 -22.83 -3.89
CA GLY A 261 -2.53 -24.16 -3.98
C GLY A 261 -3.50 -25.34 -4.09
N GLY A 262 -4.81 -25.10 -4.24
CA GLY A 262 -5.83 -26.15 -4.22
C GLY A 262 -5.99 -27.00 -5.49
N ALA A 263 -5.18 -26.79 -6.54
CA ALA A 263 -5.42 -27.38 -7.86
C ALA A 263 -4.30 -28.30 -8.38
N SER A 264 -3.51 -28.94 -7.51
CA SER A 264 -2.45 -29.89 -7.95
C SER A 264 -2.41 -31.19 -7.14
N ARG A 265 -3.59 -31.77 -6.89
CA ARG A 265 -3.72 -33.21 -6.60
C ARG A 265 -4.79 -33.82 -7.50
N LEU A 266 -4.36 -34.18 -8.70
CA LEU A 266 -4.94 -35.11 -9.69
C LEU A 266 -4.07 -34.85 -10.92
N LEU A 267 -2.94 -35.53 -11.09
CA LEU A 267 -2.88 -36.89 -11.62
C LEU A 267 -1.56 -37.53 -11.20
N ARG A 268 -1.65 -38.77 -10.68
CA ARG A 268 -0.55 -39.75 -10.78
C ARG A 268 -0.65 -40.38 -12.16
N CYS A 269 0.47 -40.40 -12.87
CA CYS A 269 1.05 -41.55 -13.57
C CYS A 269 2.55 -41.24 -13.71
#